data_AF-A0A952SJT4-F1
#
_entry.id   AF-A0A952SJT4-F1
#
_cell.length_a   1.000
_cell.length_b   1.000
_cell.length_c   1.000
_cell.angle_alpha   90.00
_cell.angle_beta   90.00
_cell.angle_gamma   90.00
#
_symmetry.space_group_name_H-M   'P 1'
#
loop_
_entity.id
_entity.type
_entity.pdbx_description
1 polymer ?
#
loop_
_entity_poly.entity_id
_entity_poly.type
_entity_poly.pdbx_seq_one_letter_code
_entity_poly.pdbx_strand_id
1 'polypeptide(L)'
;LSIAGFQRFIKDFPGTSLTPNAQYWLGESYYNLKEYGRAIQTFDYLVAEYPGNEKMPAALYKLGLATAETGDLAKSRKNLKRVLEEFPSSDESKLAKHKLAELR
;
A
#
# COMPACT_ATOMS: atom_id res chain seq x y z
N LEU A 1 -2.51 10.37 -12.12
CA LEU A 1 -1.73 9.20 -12.59
C LEU A 1 -2.65 8.30 -13.41
N SER A 2 -2.16 7.64 -14.47
CA SER A 2 -3.01 6.86 -15.40
C SER A 2 -3.19 5.41 -14.94
N ILE A 3 -4.40 5.05 -14.49
CA ILE A 3 -4.78 3.68 -14.10
C ILE A 3 -4.58 2.69 -15.25
N ALA A 4 -5.11 3.03 -16.43
CA ALA A 4 -5.08 2.15 -17.60
C ALA A 4 -3.64 1.80 -18.03
N GLY A 5 -2.71 2.77 -17.90
CA GLY A 5 -1.30 2.55 -18.20
C GLY A 5 -0.66 1.51 -17.28
N PHE A 6 -0.88 1.62 -15.97
CA PHE A 6 -0.33 0.65 -15.01
C PHE A 6 -0.97 -0.72 -15.13
N GLN A 7 -2.30 -0.80 -15.32
CA GLN A 7 -2.99 -2.07 -15.56
C GLN A 7 -2.45 -2.79 -16.78
N ARG A 8 -2.23 -2.07 -17.89
CA ARG A 8 -1.63 -2.63 -19.10
C ARG A 8 -0.21 -3.12 -18.84
N PHE A 9 0.61 -2.31 -18.17
CA PHE A 9 1.98 -2.71 -17.85
C PHE A 9 2.05 -3.98 -17.00
N ILE A 10 1.22 -4.09 -15.95
CA ILE A 10 1.16 -5.27 -15.08
C ILE A 10 0.74 -6.51 -15.88
N LYS A 11 -0.20 -6.36 -16.81
CA LYS A 11 -0.67 -7.44 -17.68
C LYS A 11 0.39 -7.87 -18.70
N ASP A 12 1.05 -6.91 -19.33
CA ASP A 12 2.03 -7.15 -20.39
C ASP A 12 3.38 -7.64 -19.83
N PHE A 13 3.71 -7.26 -18.59
CA PHE A 13 4.98 -7.57 -17.92
C PHE A 13 4.77 -8.11 -16.48
N PRO A 14 4.13 -9.28 -16.32
CA PRO A 14 3.96 -9.89 -15.01
C PRO A 14 5.31 -10.39 -14.45
N GLY A 15 5.55 -10.20 -13.15
CA GLY A 15 6.69 -10.79 -12.45
C GLY A 15 8.06 -10.15 -12.72
N THR A 16 8.12 -9.00 -13.39
CA THR A 16 9.37 -8.22 -13.52
C THR A 16 9.67 -7.45 -12.23
N SER A 17 10.92 -7.01 -12.06
CA SER A 17 11.31 -6.15 -10.93
C SER A 17 10.56 -4.81 -10.89
N LEU A 18 9.94 -4.41 -12.00
CA LEU A 18 9.14 -3.19 -12.12
C LEU A 18 7.64 -3.40 -11.83
N THR A 19 7.17 -4.65 -11.84
CA THR A 19 5.76 -4.97 -11.58
C THR A 19 5.29 -4.50 -10.19
N PRO A 20 6.07 -4.67 -9.10
CA PRO A 20 5.69 -4.14 -7.78
C PRO A 20 5.58 -2.61 -7.78
N ASN A 21 6.45 -1.93 -8.52
CA ASN A 21 6.40 -0.47 -8.67
C ASN A 21 5.12 -0.03 -9.39
N ALA A 22 4.75 -0.71 -10.47
CA ALA A 22 3.50 -0.44 -11.18
C ALA A 22 2.27 -0.72 -10.31
N GLN A 23 2.28 -1.80 -9.52
CA GLN A 23 1.22 -2.11 -8.56
C GLN A 23 1.09 -1.02 -7.50
N TYR A 24 2.21 -0.54 -6.95
CA TYR A 24 2.20 0.56 -5.99
C TYR A 24 1.54 1.82 -6.57
N TRP A 25 1.96 2.23 -7.77
CA TRP A 25 1.41 3.43 -8.40
C TRP A 25 -0.04 3.28 -8.85
N LEU A 26 -0.47 2.06 -9.19
CA LEU A 26 -1.87 1.75 -9.44
C LEU A 26 -2.71 1.92 -8.16
N GLY A 27 -2.25 1.38 -7.03
CA GLY A 27 -2.90 1.54 -5.73
C GLY A 27 -2.99 3.01 -5.31
N GLU A 28 -1.90 3.76 -5.49
CA GLU A 28 -1.86 5.21 -5.23
C GLU A 28 -2.84 5.98 -6.12
N SER A 29 -2.98 5.58 -7.38
CA SER A 29 -3.94 6.19 -8.31
C SER A 29 -5.37 5.98 -7.81
N TYR A 30 -5.72 4.77 -7.38
CA TYR A 30 -7.02 4.48 -6.79
C TYR A 30 -7.25 5.23 -5.48
N TYR A 31 -6.25 5.30 -4.61
CA TYR A 31 -6.33 6.04 -3.36
C TYR A 31 -6.63 7.53 -3.61
N ASN A 32 -5.92 8.15 -4.55
CA ASN A 32 -6.10 9.56 -4.89
C ASN A 32 -7.48 9.86 -5.51
N LEU A 33 -8.10 8.86 -6.14
CA LEU A 33 -9.47 8.94 -6.65
C LEU A 33 -10.53 8.59 -5.58
N LYS A 34 -10.11 8.36 -4.34
CA LYS A 34 -10.95 7.90 -3.22
C LYS A 34 -11.63 6.55 -3.47
N GLU A 35 -11.09 5.77 -4.41
CA GLU A 35 -11.53 4.41 -4.69
C GLU A 35 -10.83 3.43 -3.73
N TYR A 36 -11.03 3.64 -2.43
CA TYR A 36 -10.25 2.98 -1.38
C TYR A 36 -10.36 1.45 -1.44
N GLY A 37 -11.50 0.89 -1.83
CA GLY A 37 -11.65 -0.55 -2.02
C GLY A 37 -10.69 -1.13 -3.07
N ARG A 38 -10.50 -0.44 -4.20
CA ARG A 38 -9.55 -0.87 -5.25
C ARG A 38 -8.11 -0.61 -4.83
N ALA A 39 -7.86 0.49 -4.12
CA ALA A 39 -6.55 0.78 -3.54
C ALA A 39 -6.12 -0.33 -2.58
N ILE A 40 -7.00 -0.72 -1.65
CA ILE A 40 -6.80 -1.83 -0.70
C ILE A 40 -6.45 -3.11 -1.45
N GLN A 41 -7.26 -3.54 -2.41
CA GLN A 41 -6.98 -4.75 -3.19
C GLN A 41 -5.61 -4.72 -3.88
N THR A 42 -5.24 -3.56 -4.42
CA THR A 42 -3.98 -3.40 -5.15
C THR A 42 -2.78 -3.45 -4.21
N PHE A 43 -2.84 -2.75 -3.06
CA PHE A 43 -1.76 -2.78 -2.08
C PHE A 43 -1.67 -4.14 -1.36
N ASP A 44 -2.79 -4.79 -1.05
CA ASP A 44 -2.83 -6.15 -0.50
C ASP A 44 -2.14 -7.13 -1.44
N TYR A 45 -2.44 -7.06 -2.74
CA TYR A 45 -1.77 -7.88 -3.76
C TYR A 45 -0.26 -7.65 -3.77
N LEU A 46 0.19 -6.40 -3.73
CA LEU A 46 1.63 -6.08 -3.71
C LEU A 46 2.32 -6.72 -2.48
N VAL A 47 1.72 -6.56 -1.31
CA VAL A 47 2.25 -7.07 -0.04
C VAL A 47 2.28 -8.60 0.00
N ALA A 48 1.31 -9.27 -0.61
CA ALA A 48 1.22 -10.71 -0.65
C ALA A 48 2.20 -11.33 -1.67
N GLU A 49 2.27 -10.77 -2.88
CA GLU A 49 2.98 -11.39 -4.00
C GLU A 49 4.45 -10.95 -4.10
N TYR A 50 4.83 -9.83 -3.49
CA TYR A 50 6.19 -9.29 -3.57
C TYR A 50 6.82 -9.06 -2.18
N PRO A 51 6.93 -10.12 -1.35
CA PRO A 51 7.64 -10.02 -0.08
C PRO A 51 9.11 -9.61 -0.30
N GLY A 52 9.64 -8.76 0.57
CA GLY A 52 10.97 -8.15 0.48
C GLY A 52 11.13 -7.02 -0.54
N ASN A 53 10.11 -6.63 -1.31
CA ASN A 53 10.26 -5.54 -2.30
C ASN A 53 10.40 -4.15 -1.62
N GLU A 54 11.15 -3.25 -2.27
CA GLU A 54 11.39 -1.88 -1.79
C GLU A 54 10.11 -1.05 -1.58
N LYS A 55 8.99 -1.38 -2.23
CA LYS A 55 7.70 -0.70 -2.05
C LYS A 55 6.84 -1.29 -0.96
N MET A 56 7.24 -2.37 -0.31
CA MET A 56 6.45 -2.96 0.77
C MET A 56 6.15 -2.01 1.93
N PRO A 57 7.12 -1.23 2.47
CA PRO A 57 6.81 -0.29 3.56
C PRO A 57 5.75 0.72 3.13
N ALA A 58 5.89 1.28 1.93
CA ALA A 58 4.97 2.24 1.34
C ALA A 58 3.58 1.63 1.09
N ALA A 59 3.52 0.41 0.53
CA ALA A 59 2.27 -0.28 0.26
C ALA A 59 1.52 -0.63 1.56
N LEU A 60 2.21 -1.15 2.58
CA LEU A 60 1.60 -1.43 3.89
C LEU A 60 1.10 -0.17 4.58
N TYR A 61 1.86 0.92 4.53
CA TYR A 61 1.43 2.20 5.07
C TYR A 61 0.17 2.71 4.35
N LYS A 62 0.17 2.70 3.01
CA LYS A 62 -0.98 3.13 2.20
C LYS A 62 -2.20 2.23 2.35
N LEU A 63 -2.01 0.93 2.52
CA LEU A 63 -3.07 0.00 2.90
C LEU A 63 -3.65 0.36 4.27
N GLY A 64 -2.80 0.72 5.24
CA GLY A 64 -3.21 1.25 6.53
C GLY A 64 -4.03 2.54 6.42
N LEU A 65 -3.64 3.46 5.54
CA LEU A 65 -4.40 4.68 5.28
C LEU A 65 -5.74 4.37 4.61
N ALA A 66 -5.74 3.60 3.53
CA ALA A 66 -6.94 3.28 2.76
C ALA A 66 -8.00 2.55 3.61
N THR A 67 -7.56 1.63 4.47
CA THR A 67 -8.47 0.95 5.41
C THR A 67 -9.04 1.90 6.46
N ALA A 68 -8.27 2.91 6.92
CA ALA A 68 -8.81 3.94 7.80
C ALA A 68 -9.89 4.79 7.10
N GLU A 69 -9.68 5.16 5.84
CA GLU A 69 -10.66 5.92 5.05
C GLU A 69 -11.97 5.15 4.84
N THR A 70 -11.92 3.82 4.83
CA THR A 70 -13.12 2.96 4.79
C THR A 70 -13.79 2.73 6.16
N GLY A 71 -13.21 3.24 7.25
CA GLY A 71 -13.68 3.02 8.62
C GLY A 71 -13.22 1.70 9.25
N ASP A 72 -12.49 0.86 8.54
CA ASP A 72 -11.89 -0.38 9.07
C ASP A 72 -10.62 -0.06 9.88
N LEU A 73 -10.82 0.58 11.02
CA LEU A 73 -9.73 1.00 11.91
C LEU A 73 -8.94 -0.19 12.46
N ALA A 74 -9.57 -1.36 12.58
CA ALA A 74 -8.90 -2.58 13.02
C ALA A 74 -7.84 -3.01 12.01
N LYS A 75 -8.19 -3.08 10.72
CA LYS A 75 -7.20 -3.37 9.66
C LYS A 75 -6.19 -2.24 9.52
N SER A 76 -6.61 -0.99 9.63
CA SER A 76 -5.68 0.14 9.60
C SER A 76 -4.58 0.00 10.64
N ARG A 77 -4.95 -0.19 11.92
CA ARG A 77 -3.97 -0.38 12.99
C ARG A 77 -3.09 -1.61 12.77
N LYS A 78 -3.67 -2.72 12.28
CA LYS A 78 -2.90 -3.93 11.98
C LYS A 78 -1.82 -3.65 10.94
N ASN A 79 -2.18 -3.04 9.81
CA ASN A 79 -1.24 -2.77 8.72
C ASN A 79 -0.18 -1.74 9.12
N LEU A 80 -0.56 -0.67 9.84
CA LEU A 80 0.40 0.32 10.34
C LEU A 80 1.38 -0.28 11.35
N LYS A 81 0.94 -1.20 12.23
CA LYS A 81 1.85 -1.92 13.15
C LYS A 81 2.85 -2.78 12.40
N ARG A 82 2.40 -3.47 11.34
CA ARG A 82 3.30 -4.26 10.48
C ARG A 82 4.42 -3.40 9.89
N VAL A 83 4.15 -2.14 9.50
CA VAL A 83 5.23 -1.23 9.05
C VAL A 83 6.28 -1.02 10.14
N LEU A 84 5.86 -0.82 11.39
CA LEU A 84 6.77 -0.62 12.52
C LEU A 84 7.59 -1.88 12.84
N GLU A 85 6.97 -3.06 12.73
CA GLU A 85 7.57 -4.34 13.09
C GLU A 85 8.48 -4.88 11.98
N GLU A 86 8.03 -4.84 10.73
CA GLU A 86 8.74 -5.40 9.57
C GLU A 86 9.76 -4.40 8.99
N PHE A 87 9.52 -3.08 9.10
CA PHE A 87 10.34 -2.05 8.47
C PHE A 87 10.72 -0.90 9.44
N PRO A 88 11.30 -1.20 10.62
CA PRO A 88 11.48 -0.22 11.69
C PRO A 88 12.31 1.01 11.30
N SER A 89 13.27 0.87 10.37
CA SER A 89 14.16 1.94 9.92
C SER A 89 13.63 2.75 8.73
N SER A 90 12.47 2.40 8.17
CA SER A 90 11.87 3.10 7.03
C SER A 90 11.27 4.44 7.44
N ASP A 91 11.11 5.35 6.47
CA ASP A 91 10.38 6.61 6.72
C ASP A 91 8.88 6.34 6.95
N GLU A 92 8.35 5.31 6.29
CA GLU A 92 6.98 4.83 6.50
C GLU A 92 6.75 4.36 7.93
N SER A 93 7.74 3.81 8.62
CA SER A 93 7.64 3.46 10.05
C SER A 93 7.40 4.72 10.90
N LYS A 94 8.09 5.83 10.62
CA LYS A 94 7.86 7.10 11.33
C LYS A 94 6.44 7.62 11.06
N LEU A 95 6.00 7.57 9.80
CA LEU A 95 4.66 7.99 9.39
C LEU A 95 3.56 7.10 10.00
N ALA A 96 3.77 5.79 10.04
CA ALA A 96 2.85 4.83 10.61
C ALA A 96 2.70 5.02 12.12
N LYS A 97 3.80 5.33 12.82
CA LYS A 97 3.78 5.65 14.25
C LYS A 97 2.93 6.90 14.53
N HIS A 98 3.10 7.96 13.72
CA HIS A 98 2.28 9.16 13.84
C HIS A 98 0.80 8.86 13.59
N LYS A 99 0.50 8.15 12.50
CA LYS A 99 -0.88 7.81 12.15
C LYS A 99 -1.56 6.95 13.21
N LEU A 100 -0.86 5.98 13.77
CA LEU A 100 -1.38 5.16 14.88
C LEU A 100 -1.75 5.97 16.11
N ALA A 101 -1.02 7.05 16.39
CA ALA A 101 -1.31 7.94 17.50
C ALA A 101 -2.58 8.77 17.25
N GLU A 102 -2.83 9.22 16.02
CA GLU A 102 -4.06 9.93 15.62
C GLU A 102 -5.31 9.05 15.70
N LEU A 103 -5.15 7.73 15.48
CA LEU A 103 -6.28 6.80 15.51
C LEU A 103 -6.72 6.44 16.93
N ARG A 104 -5.96 6.77 17.98
CA ARG A 104 -6.28 6.43 19.38
C ARG A 104 -7.50 7.20 19.87
#